data_AF-A0A947ZCX5-F1
#
_entry.id   AF-A0A947ZCX5-F1
#
_cell.length_a   1.000
_cell.length_b   1.000
_cell.length_c   1.000
_cell.angle_alpha   90.00
_cell.angle_beta   90.00
_cell.angle_gamma   90.00
#
_symmetry.space_group_name_H-M   'P 1'
#
loop_
_entity.id
_entity.type
_entity.pdbx_description
1 polymer ?
#
loop_
_entity_poly.entity_id
_entity_poly.type
_entity_poly.pdbx_seq_one_letter_code
_entity_poly.pdbx_strand_id
1 'polypeptide(L)'
;MKRLLAIYVLLFPVFALCSRERPGPHPGPASGTGSPKPAPAMGGPGPMGGPMGEVSPASKNITGKATEKLIGTVKTMGKCTIRVERLVKIDHFRGPGPFSQSLRDQLKSNPRLARSYRGRSHGDRHLRCTYAITINDRHYTYAHHISNTLRQHTDARCSQKIDELLVHLFSVTDNCKDLNHGAYYGFHIKTGVR
;
A
#
# COMPACT_ATOMS: atom_id res chain seq x y z
N MET A 1 27.81 39.83 -34.20
CA MET A 1 26.66 40.64 -34.67
C MET A 1 25.43 39.75 -34.71
N LYS A 2 24.29 40.29 -34.24
CA LYS A 2 22.87 39.87 -34.36
C LYS A 2 22.60 38.61 -35.22
N ARG A 3 21.77 37.66 -34.75
CA ARG A 3 20.30 37.74 -34.91
C ARG A 3 19.55 36.91 -33.86
N LEU A 4 18.59 37.57 -33.20
CA LEU A 4 17.41 36.96 -32.61
C LEU A 4 16.54 36.34 -33.71
N LEU A 5 15.89 35.22 -33.41
CA LEU A 5 14.53 34.98 -33.89
C LEU A 5 13.75 34.22 -32.81
N ALA A 6 12.85 34.96 -32.17
CA ALA A 6 11.78 34.42 -31.35
C ALA A 6 10.67 33.91 -32.27
N ILE A 7 10.18 32.71 -32.04
CA ILE A 7 8.91 32.24 -32.59
C ILE A 7 8.04 31.82 -31.40
N TYR A 8 7.07 32.66 -31.11
CA TYR A 8 5.89 32.36 -30.32
C TYR A 8 4.92 31.56 -31.20
N VAL A 9 4.54 30.36 -30.78
CA VAL A 9 3.29 29.73 -31.22
C VAL A 9 2.55 29.27 -29.98
N LEU A 10 1.50 30.03 -29.66
CA LEU A 10 0.42 29.67 -28.75
C LEU A 10 -0.41 28.56 -29.39
N LEU A 11 -0.76 27.51 -28.65
CA LEU A 11 -1.99 26.75 -28.89
C LEU A 11 -2.53 26.19 -27.57
N PHE A 12 -3.76 26.59 -27.31
CA PHE A 12 -4.59 26.39 -26.14
C PHE A 12 -5.02 24.92 -25.93
N PRO A 13 -5.53 24.58 -24.72
CA PRO A 13 -5.77 23.21 -24.29
C PRO A 13 -7.06 22.63 -24.88
N VAL A 14 -6.99 21.40 -25.37
CA VAL A 14 -8.19 20.61 -25.68
C VAL A 14 -8.74 20.04 -24.37
N PHE A 15 -9.80 20.69 -23.88
CA PHE A 15 -10.79 20.12 -22.99
C PHE A 15 -11.36 18.83 -23.61
N ALA A 16 -11.01 17.67 -23.06
CA ALA A 16 -11.70 16.41 -23.32
C ALA A 16 -12.63 16.11 -22.14
N LEU A 17 -13.89 15.88 -22.50
CA LEU A 17 -15.06 15.87 -21.65
C LEU A 17 -15.04 14.79 -20.56
N CYS A 18 -15.50 15.16 -19.37
CA CYS A 18 -16.04 14.26 -18.38
C CYS A 18 -17.33 13.61 -18.89
N SER A 19 -17.26 12.38 -19.41
CA SER A 19 -18.44 11.52 -19.54
C SER A 19 -18.73 10.87 -18.18
N ARG A 20 -19.65 11.48 -17.46
CA ARG A 20 -20.26 10.96 -16.23
C ARG A 20 -21.34 9.94 -16.62
N GLU A 21 -20.96 8.67 -16.71
CA GLU A 21 -21.94 7.58 -16.84
C GLU A 21 -22.80 7.51 -15.56
N ARG A 22 -24.12 7.67 -15.74
CA ARG A 22 -25.11 7.42 -14.70
C ARG A 22 -25.23 5.91 -14.48
N PRO A 23 -25.04 5.38 -13.27
CA PRO A 23 -25.46 4.02 -12.96
C PRO A 23 -26.98 3.94 -13.07
N GLY A 24 -27.48 3.04 -13.92
CA GLY A 24 -28.90 2.74 -14.02
C GLY A 24 -29.45 2.13 -12.71
N PRO A 25 -30.77 2.24 -12.46
CA PRO A 25 -31.39 1.64 -11.31
C PRO A 25 -31.36 0.11 -11.41
N HIS A 26 -30.74 -0.54 -10.42
CA HIS A 26 -30.82 -1.99 -10.26
C HIS A 26 -32.26 -2.39 -9.87
N PRO A 27 -32.86 -3.42 -10.51
CA PRO A 27 -34.12 -4.00 -10.07
C PRO A 27 -33.91 -4.69 -8.71
N GLY A 28 -34.76 -4.35 -7.74
CA GLY A 28 -34.75 -4.94 -6.41
C GLY A 28 -35.13 -6.43 -6.43
N PRO A 29 -34.65 -7.22 -5.46
CA PRO A 29 -35.13 -8.58 -5.29
C PRO A 29 -36.55 -8.59 -4.70
N ALA A 30 -37.40 -9.39 -5.34
CA ALA A 30 -38.76 -9.66 -4.94
C ALA A 30 -38.85 -10.16 -3.49
N SER A 31 -39.85 -9.65 -2.78
CA SER A 31 -40.28 -10.13 -1.48
C SER A 31 -40.81 -11.56 -1.61
N GLY A 32 -40.04 -12.53 -1.11
CA GLY A 32 -40.50 -13.89 -0.85
C GLY A 32 -40.84 -14.04 0.63
N THR A 33 -42.10 -13.89 0.97
CA THR A 33 -42.65 -14.23 2.28
C THR A 33 -42.75 -15.75 2.40
N GLY A 34 -41.72 -16.37 2.98
CA GLY A 34 -41.73 -17.76 3.40
C GLY A 34 -41.36 -17.84 4.88
N SER A 35 -42.37 -17.96 5.74
CA SER A 35 -42.22 -18.14 7.19
C SER A 35 -41.48 -19.44 7.52
N PRO A 36 -40.36 -19.41 8.28
CA PRO A 36 -39.80 -20.63 8.85
C PRO A 36 -40.50 -20.98 10.16
N LYS A 37 -40.96 -22.23 10.21
CA LYS A 37 -41.46 -22.97 11.38
C LYS A 37 -40.50 -22.88 12.58
N PRO A 38 -40.98 -22.64 13.83
CA PRO A 38 -40.12 -22.65 15.01
C PRO A 38 -39.80 -24.09 15.45
N ALA A 39 -38.55 -24.34 15.79
CA ALA A 39 -38.08 -25.55 16.46
C ALA A 39 -37.19 -25.15 17.67
N PRO A 40 -37.06 -26.00 18.69
CA PRO A 40 -37.08 -25.61 20.11
C PRO A 40 -35.74 -25.11 20.65
N ALA A 41 -35.85 -24.30 21.70
CA ALA A 41 -34.76 -23.77 22.50
C ALA A 41 -34.06 -24.85 23.34
N MET A 42 -32.74 -24.95 23.24
CA MET A 42 -31.88 -25.56 24.26
C MET A 42 -30.46 -24.96 24.20
N GLY A 43 -29.96 -24.47 25.35
CA GLY A 43 -28.52 -24.33 25.63
C GLY A 43 -28.02 -22.91 25.84
N GLY A 44 -27.75 -22.54 27.10
CA GLY A 44 -27.39 -21.20 27.57
C GLY A 44 -26.04 -20.61 27.09
N PRO A 45 -25.75 -19.35 27.46
CA PRO A 45 -24.54 -18.64 27.05
C PRO A 45 -23.35 -19.05 27.94
N GLY A 46 -22.39 -19.76 27.35
CA GLY A 46 -21.06 -19.90 27.95
C GLY A 46 -20.20 -18.67 27.64
N PRO A 47 -19.48 -18.08 28.61
CA PRO A 47 -18.57 -16.98 28.34
C PRO A 47 -17.27 -17.56 27.74
N MET A 48 -17.15 -17.55 26.41
CA MET A 48 -15.85 -17.78 25.77
C MET A 48 -15.03 -16.48 25.75
N GLY A 49 -14.67 -16.03 26.96
CA GLY A 49 -13.53 -15.15 27.18
C GLY A 49 -12.25 -15.98 27.11
N GLY A 50 -11.85 -16.38 25.90
CA GLY A 50 -10.51 -16.91 25.68
C GLY A 50 -9.51 -15.74 25.59
N PRO A 51 -8.33 -15.82 26.23
CA PRO A 51 -7.30 -14.81 26.06
C PRO A 51 -6.99 -14.70 24.56
N MET A 52 -6.87 -13.49 24.04
CA MET A 52 -6.33 -13.24 22.71
C MET A 52 -4.94 -13.86 22.68
N GLY A 53 -4.87 -15.11 22.21
CA GLY A 53 -3.63 -15.84 22.05
C GLY A 53 -2.69 -14.98 21.23
N GLU A 54 -1.58 -14.65 21.85
CA GLU A 54 -0.43 -14.02 21.26
C GLU A 54 -0.13 -14.75 19.94
N VAL A 55 -0.46 -14.12 18.82
CA VAL A 55 -0.19 -14.67 17.49
C VAL A 55 1.32 -14.62 17.32
N SER A 56 1.98 -15.70 17.74
CA SER A 56 3.41 -15.90 17.60
C SER A 56 3.79 -15.67 16.13
N PRO A 57 4.64 -14.69 15.79
CA PRO A 57 5.04 -14.49 14.41
C PRO A 57 6.10 -15.54 14.08
N ALA A 58 5.66 -16.75 13.70
CA ALA A 58 6.50 -17.68 12.95
C ALA A 58 6.67 -17.17 11.50
N SER A 59 7.07 -15.90 11.35
CA SER A 59 7.50 -15.34 10.09
C SER A 59 8.93 -15.80 9.87
N LYS A 60 9.14 -16.90 9.16
CA LYS A 60 10.46 -17.26 8.62
C LYS A 60 10.89 -16.13 7.68
N ASN A 61 11.68 -15.21 8.21
CA ASN A 61 12.17 -14.06 7.47
C ASN A 61 13.35 -14.51 6.61
N ILE A 62 13.08 -14.88 5.35
CA ILE A 62 14.14 -15.17 4.39
C ILE A 62 14.65 -13.81 3.91
N THR A 63 15.73 -13.35 4.52
CA THR A 63 16.42 -12.13 4.09
C THR A 63 17.19 -12.45 2.82
N GLY A 64 16.69 -11.99 1.68
CA GLY A 64 17.47 -11.98 0.44
C GLY A 64 18.50 -10.87 0.52
N LYS A 65 19.77 -11.17 0.26
CA LYS A 65 20.79 -10.13 0.10
C LYS A 65 20.48 -9.40 -1.20
N ALA A 66 19.94 -8.17 -1.09
CA ALA A 66 19.73 -7.35 -2.27
C ALA A 66 21.10 -7.10 -2.91
N THR A 67 21.28 -7.47 -4.18
CA THR A 67 22.33 -6.89 -4.99
C THR A 67 22.10 -5.38 -4.96
N GLU A 68 23.08 -4.60 -4.48
CA GLU A 68 23.03 -3.14 -4.47
C GLU A 68 22.91 -2.64 -5.91
N LYS A 69 21.69 -2.64 -6.43
CA LYS A 69 21.38 -2.10 -7.74
C LYS A 69 21.12 -0.63 -7.54
N LEU A 70 22.03 0.19 -8.04
CA LEU A 70 21.77 1.61 -8.20
C LEU A 70 20.58 1.79 -9.12
N ILE A 71 19.60 2.55 -8.64
CA ILE A 71 18.37 2.84 -9.39
C ILE A 71 18.47 4.24 -9.98
N GLY A 72 18.97 5.20 -9.19
CA GLY A 72 19.32 6.53 -9.67
C GLY A 72 18.15 7.38 -10.18
N THR A 73 16.91 6.95 -10.01
CA THR A 73 15.73 7.65 -10.53
C THR A 73 15.38 8.84 -9.64
N VAL A 74 15.20 10.01 -10.26
CA VAL A 74 14.84 11.27 -9.61
C VAL A 74 13.52 11.74 -10.17
N LYS A 75 12.66 12.27 -9.31
CA LYS A 75 11.45 12.99 -9.72
C LYS A 75 11.27 14.24 -8.88
N THR A 76 10.85 15.32 -9.52
CA THR A 76 10.59 16.61 -8.90
C THR A 76 9.16 17.04 -9.19
N MET A 77 8.43 17.44 -8.15
CA MET A 77 7.10 18.04 -8.26
C MET A 77 7.05 19.31 -7.39
N GLY A 78 6.89 20.46 -8.03
CA GLY A 78 6.96 21.76 -7.35
C GLY A 78 8.32 21.95 -6.67
N LYS A 79 8.31 22.16 -5.35
CA LYS A 79 9.52 22.34 -4.52
C LYS A 79 10.05 21.03 -3.92
N CYS A 80 9.41 19.90 -4.19
CA CYS A 80 9.72 18.60 -3.62
C CYS A 80 10.49 17.76 -4.64
N THR A 81 11.71 17.36 -4.29
CA THR A 81 12.55 16.46 -5.09
C THR A 81 12.77 15.17 -4.32
N ILE A 82 12.43 14.04 -4.95
CA ILE A 82 12.60 12.70 -4.39
C ILE A 82 13.46 11.89 -5.34
N ARG A 83 14.50 11.24 -4.80
CA ARG A 83 15.39 10.35 -5.53
C ARG A 83 15.43 8.99 -4.86
N VAL A 84 15.33 7.93 -5.66
CA VAL A 84 15.62 6.56 -5.20
C VAL A 84 17.05 6.24 -5.57
N GLU A 85 17.91 6.09 -4.56
CA GLU A 85 19.34 5.88 -4.78
C GLU A 85 19.62 4.41 -5.09
N ARG A 86 19.22 3.52 -4.18
CA ARG A 86 19.44 2.08 -4.29
C ARG A 86 18.40 1.28 -3.52
N LEU A 87 18.23 0.02 -3.93
CA LEU A 87 17.51 -0.98 -3.15
C LEU A 87 18.44 -1.54 -2.06
N VAL A 88 18.07 -1.38 -0.80
CA VAL A 88 18.86 -1.75 0.39
C VAL A 88 18.56 -3.18 0.83
N LYS A 89 17.28 -3.55 0.86
CA LYS A 89 16.85 -4.85 1.42
C LYS A 89 15.58 -5.36 0.75
N ILE A 90 15.50 -6.69 0.58
CA ILE A 90 14.29 -7.39 0.18
C ILE A 90 13.97 -8.43 1.25
N ASP A 91 12.77 -8.32 1.83
CA ASP A 91 12.26 -9.30 2.79
C ASP A 91 11.03 -10.00 2.21
N HIS A 92 10.93 -11.31 2.43
CA HIS A 92 9.74 -12.11 2.12
C HIS A 92 9.01 -12.50 3.41
N PHE A 93 7.69 -12.31 3.41
CA PHE A 93 6.82 -12.70 4.53
C PHE A 93 5.74 -13.65 4.07
N ARG A 94 5.27 -14.47 5.00
CA ARG A 94 4.09 -15.33 4.84
C ARG A 94 3.07 -15.04 5.94
N GLY A 95 1.80 -15.25 5.61
CA GLY A 95 0.69 -15.05 6.55
C GLY A 95 0.16 -13.61 6.50
N PRO A 96 -0.57 -13.15 7.54
CA PRO A 96 -1.06 -11.78 7.62
C PRO A 96 0.12 -10.84 7.51
N GLY A 97 0.22 -10.19 6.36
CA GLY A 97 1.28 -9.26 6.05
C GLY A 97 1.45 -8.20 7.15
N PRO A 98 2.56 -7.46 7.12
CA PRO A 98 2.84 -6.46 8.13
C PRO A 98 1.69 -5.46 8.23
N PHE A 99 1.14 -5.34 9.44
CA PHE A 99 -0.01 -4.49 9.70
C PHE A 99 0.41 -3.01 9.66
N SER A 100 -0.17 -2.21 8.76
CA SER A 100 -0.20 -0.76 8.94
C SER A 100 -1.05 -0.40 10.17
N GLN A 101 -0.84 0.79 10.73
CA GLN A 101 -1.72 1.24 11.82
C GLN A 101 -3.17 1.37 11.33
N SER A 102 -3.36 1.91 10.12
CA SER A 102 -4.68 2.01 9.49
C SER A 102 -5.40 0.66 9.35
N LEU A 103 -4.68 -0.40 8.96
CA LEU A 103 -5.26 -1.74 8.86
C LEU A 103 -5.57 -2.30 10.25
N ARG A 104 -4.71 -2.07 11.26
CA ARG A 104 -5.01 -2.46 12.64
C ARG A 104 -6.30 -1.81 13.12
N ASP A 105 -6.47 -0.52 12.88
CA ASP A 105 -7.64 0.23 13.33
C ASP A 105 -8.92 -0.22 12.60
N GLN A 106 -8.83 -0.54 11.30
CA GLN A 106 -9.95 -1.14 10.54
C GLN A 106 -10.32 -2.54 11.03
N LEU A 107 -9.34 -3.40 11.30
CA LEU A 107 -9.59 -4.75 11.81
C LEU A 107 -10.16 -4.72 13.23
N LYS A 108 -9.73 -3.76 14.06
CA LYS A 108 -10.25 -3.54 15.41
C LYS A 108 -11.71 -3.05 15.39
N SER A 109 -12.03 -2.13 14.49
CA SER A 109 -13.38 -1.54 14.37
C SER A 109 -14.37 -2.43 13.62
N ASN A 110 -13.91 -3.42 12.83
CA ASN A 110 -14.79 -4.30 12.06
C ASN A 110 -14.46 -5.80 12.26
N PRO A 111 -15.15 -6.48 13.20
CA PRO A 111 -14.94 -7.91 13.47
C PRO A 111 -15.23 -8.84 12.29
N ARG A 112 -16.13 -8.47 11.36
CA ARG A 112 -16.40 -9.27 10.16
C ARG A 112 -15.21 -9.21 9.20
N LEU A 113 -14.64 -8.02 8.99
CA LEU A 113 -13.41 -7.85 8.22
C LEU A 113 -12.26 -8.63 8.85
N ALA A 114 -12.10 -8.58 10.17
CA ALA A 114 -11.07 -9.32 10.88
C ALA A 114 -11.16 -10.84 10.65
N ARG A 115 -12.37 -11.42 10.70
CA ARG A 115 -12.58 -12.84 10.40
C ARG A 115 -12.25 -13.18 8.95
N SER A 116 -12.69 -12.36 7.99
CA SER A 116 -12.38 -12.56 6.58
C SER A 116 -10.88 -12.42 6.29
N TYR A 117 -10.21 -11.46 6.93
CA TYR A 117 -8.78 -11.23 6.77
C TYR A 117 -7.98 -12.42 7.29
N ARG A 118 -8.29 -12.92 8.50
CA ARG A 118 -7.66 -14.14 9.05
C ARG A 118 -7.84 -15.34 8.12
N GLY A 119 -9.07 -15.58 7.64
CA GLY A 119 -9.36 -16.73 6.78
C GLY A 119 -8.66 -16.68 5.41
N ARG A 120 -8.48 -15.49 4.83
CA ARG A 120 -7.83 -15.34 3.51
C ARG A 120 -6.31 -15.31 3.59
N SER A 121 -5.75 -14.89 4.72
CA SER A 121 -4.34 -14.50 4.75
C SER A 121 -3.34 -15.63 5.03
N HIS A 122 -3.81 -16.85 5.33
CA HIS A 122 -2.93 -17.99 5.62
C HIS A 122 -2.05 -18.44 4.44
N GLY A 123 -2.40 -18.08 3.20
CA GLY A 123 -1.61 -18.36 1.99
C GLY A 123 -0.80 -17.17 1.48
N ASP A 124 -0.95 -15.99 2.07
CA ASP A 124 -0.42 -14.76 1.50
C ASP A 124 1.10 -14.75 1.52
N ARG A 125 1.67 -14.22 0.44
CA ARG A 125 3.10 -13.93 0.32
C ARG A 125 3.27 -12.44 0.08
N HIS A 126 4.08 -11.83 0.93
CA HIS A 126 4.37 -10.40 0.85
C HIS A 126 5.85 -10.19 0.56
N LEU A 127 6.11 -9.17 -0.23
CA LEU A 127 7.46 -8.68 -0.51
C LEU A 127 7.60 -7.29 0.12
N ARG A 128 8.62 -7.08 0.94
CA ARG A 128 8.99 -5.73 1.41
C ARG A 128 10.29 -5.31 0.77
N CYS A 129 10.22 -4.23 0.01
CA CYS A 129 11.36 -3.60 -0.63
C CYS A 129 11.77 -2.39 0.22
N THR A 130 13.02 -2.36 0.67
CA THR A 130 13.58 -1.24 1.44
C THR A 130 14.54 -0.47 0.56
N TYR A 131 14.33 0.83 0.41
CA TYR A 131 15.10 1.70 -0.48
C TYR A 131 15.84 2.76 0.32
N ALA A 132 17.06 3.09 -0.10
CA ALA A 132 17.70 4.34 0.27
C ALA A 132 17.17 5.42 -0.66
N ILE A 133 16.62 6.49 -0.09
CA ILE A 133 16.04 7.59 -0.85
C ILE A 133 16.60 8.92 -0.33
N THR A 134 16.62 9.91 -1.21
CA THR A 134 16.88 11.30 -0.84
C THR A 134 15.63 12.14 -1.08
N ILE A 135 15.25 12.96 -0.10
CA ILE A 135 14.13 13.90 -0.20
C ILE A 135 14.68 15.29 0.15
N ASN A 136 14.63 16.22 -0.81
CA ASN A 136 15.19 17.58 -0.66
C ASN A 136 16.60 17.54 -0.02
N ASP A 137 17.50 16.74 -0.62
CA ASP A 137 18.90 16.53 -0.21
C ASP A 137 19.14 15.86 1.15
N ARG A 138 18.07 15.40 1.82
CA ARG A 138 18.17 14.63 3.07
C ARG A 138 18.00 13.14 2.82
N HIS A 139 18.79 12.34 3.54
CA HIS A 139 18.87 10.88 3.37
C HIS A 139 17.86 10.16 4.25
N TYR A 140 17.11 9.26 3.63
CA TYR A 140 16.13 8.43 4.32
C TYR A 140 16.16 6.99 3.83
N THR A 141 15.58 6.11 4.64
CA THR A 141 15.22 4.75 4.26
C THR A 141 13.70 4.66 4.15
N TYR A 142 13.22 4.08 3.05
CA TYR A 142 11.80 3.86 2.79
C TYR A 142 11.47 2.39 2.63
N ALA A 143 10.49 1.89 3.39
CA ALA A 143 9.98 0.52 3.25
C ALA A 143 8.65 0.49 2.49
N HIS A 144 8.61 -0.24 1.38
CA HIS A 144 7.43 -0.46 0.55
C HIS A 144 6.95 -1.91 0.65
N HIS A 145 5.66 -2.11 0.86
CA HIS A 145 5.04 -3.43 0.93
C HIS A 145 4.27 -3.73 -0.36
N ILE A 146 4.72 -4.77 -1.07
CA ILE A 146 4.03 -5.31 -2.24
C ILE A 146 3.31 -6.58 -1.81
N SER A 147 1.98 -6.50 -1.74
CA SER A 147 1.11 -7.61 -1.35
C SER A 147 0.38 -8.15 -2.58
N ASN A 148 0.39 -9.47 -2.77
CA ASN A 148 -0.58 -10.15 -3.63
C ASN A 148 -0.83 -11.54 -3.07
N THR A 149 -2.07 -11.85 -2.78
CA THR A 149 -2.51 -13.08 -2.11
C THR A 149 -2.42 -14.32 -2.99
N LEU A 150 -2.08 -14.20 -4.29
CA LEU A 150 -2.16 -15.31 -5.26
C LEU A 150 -0.94 -15.51 -6.17
N ARG A 151 0.04 -14.60 -6.19
CA ARG A 151 1.22 -14.70 -7.09
C ARG A 151 2.52 -14.63 -6.31
N GLN A 152 3.48 -15.48 -6.69
CA GLN A 152 4.85 -15.34 -6.20
C GLN A 152 5.43 -14.01 -6.70
N HIS A 153 5.86 -13.17 -5.78
CA HIS A 153 6.67 -12.01 -6.13
C HIS A 153 8.12 -12.46 -6.25
N THR A 154 8.81 -11.99 -7.28
CA THR A 154 10.25 -12.11 -7.43
C THR A 154 10.92 -10.80 -7.01
N ASP A 155 12.17 -10.88 -6.59
CA ASP A 155 13.00 -9.74 -6.19
C ASP A 155 13.04 -8.63 -7.25
N ALA A 156 12.95 -9.00 -8.53
CA ALA A 156 12.92 -8.08 -9.67
C ALA A 156 11.77 -7.05 -9.57
N ARG A 157 10.66 -7.40 -8.91
CA ARG A 157 9.50 -6.52 -8.76
C ARG A 157 9.81 -5.27 -7.94
N CYS A 158 10.77 -5.33 -7.02
CA CYS A 158 11.24 -4.16 -6.28
C CYS A 158 11.91 -3.11 -7.19
N SER A 159 12.49 -3.52 -8.32
CA SER A 159 13.19 -2.61 -9.24
C SER A 159 12.35 -2.18 -10.45
N GLN A 160 11.30 -2.92 -10.82
CA GLN A 160 10.50 -2.63 -12.02
C GLN A 160 9.46 -1.51 -11.82
N LYS A 161 9.16 -1.13 -10.59
CA LYS A 161 8.04 -0.22 -10.25
C LYS A 161 8.49 1.07 -9.57
N ILE A 162 9.67 1.56 -9.93
CA ILE A 162 10.27 2.73 -9.30
C ILE A 162 9.52 4.02 -9.64
N ASP A 163 9.03 4.18 -10.87
CA ASP A 163 8.26 5.37 -11.24
C ASP A 163 6.92 5.44 -10.49
N GLU A 164 6.24 4.30 -10.34
CA GLU A 164 5.03 4.18 -9.53
C GLU A 164 5.32 4.46 -8.05
N LEU A 165 6.44 3.93 -7.54
CA LEU A 165 6.91 4.21 -6.18
C LEU A 165 7.15 5.71 -5.97
N LEU A 166 7.76 6.41 -6.93
CA LEU A 166 7.99 7.85 -6.84
C LEU A 166 6.66 8.63 -6.79
N VAL A 167 5.71 8.32 -7.67
CA VAL A 167 4.35 8.91 -7.61
C VAL A 167 3.70 8.69 -6.25
N HIS A 168 3.80 7.46 -5.75
CA HIS A 168 3.24 7.09 -4.46
C HIS A 168 3.93 7.84 -3.30
N LEU A 169 5.26 7.98 -3.33
CA LEU A 169 6.03 8.74 -2.35
C LEU A 169 5.59 10.22 -2.28
N PHE A 170 5.31 10.86 -3.41
CA PHE A 170 4.73 12.21 -3.41
C PHE A 170 3.36 12.23 -2.73
N SER A 171 2.51 11.24 -3.00
CA SER A 171 1.18 11.17 -2.40
C SER A 171 1.23 10.95 -0.88
N VAL A 172 2.05 10.01 -0.39
CA VAL A 172 2.10 9.68 1.04
C VAL A 172 2.90 10.68 1.88
N THR A 173 3.71 11.52 1.24
CA THR A 173 4.43 12.61 1.93
C THR A 173 3.73 13.97 1.82
N ASP A 174 2.53 14.01 1.23
CA ASP A 174 1.85 15.25 0.82
C ASP A 174 2.82 16.23 0.15
N ASN A 175 3.48 15.78 -0.92
CA ASN A 175 4.49 16.54 -1.66
C ASN A 175 5.60 17.09 -0.75
N CYS A 176 6.22 16.21 0.06
CA CYS A 176 7.25 16.54 1.06
C CYS A 176 6.79 17.40 2.26
N LYS A 177 5.51 17.71 2.43
CA LYS A 177 5.03 18.53 3.56
C LYS A 177 4.96 17.74 4.87
N ASP A 178 4.63 16.45 4.80
CA ASP A 178 4.51 15.58 5.96
C ASP A 178 5.11 14.20 5.67
N LEU A 179 6.35 14.00 6.11
CA LEU A 179 7.05 12.71 5.95
C LEU A 179 6.49 11.60 6.84
N ASN A 180 5.73 11.95 7.89
CA ASN A 180 5.19 11.00 8.85
C ASN A 180 3.80 10.48 8.43
N HIS A 181 3.10 11.18 7.56
CA HIS A 181 1.77 10.78 7.07
C HIS A 181 1.75 9.36 6.50
N GLY A 182 2.78 8.96 5.77
CA GLY A 182 2.92 7.60 5.24
C GLY A 182 2.98 6.51 6.32
N ALA A 183 3.49 6.80 7.53
CA ALA A 183 3.69 5.82 8.59
C ALA A 183 2.36 5.22 9.08
N TYR A 184 1.29 6.01 9.07
CA TYR A 184 -0.05 5.54 9.40
C TYR A 184 -0.52 4.41 8.46
N TYR A 185 -0.15 4.50 7.19
CA TYR A 185 -0.48 3.52 6.15
C TYR A 185 0.58 2.41 5.99
N GLY A 186 1.54 2.31 6.92
CA GLY A 186 2.57 1.27 6.91
C GLY A 186 3.79 1.60 6.04
N PHE A 187 3.91 2.87 5.62
CA PHE A 187 5.07 3.35 4.88
C PHE A 187 6.02 4.05 5.83
N HIS A 188 7.17 3.42 6.08
CA HIS A 188 8.12 3.95 7.05
C HIS A 188 9.23 4.70 6.33
N ILE A 189 9.23 6.03 6.46
CA ILE A 189 10.36 6.88 6.15
C ILE A 189 11.15 7.07 7.45
N LYS A 190 12.39 6.60 7.48
CA LYS A 190 13.29 6.78 8.62
C LYS A 190 14.52 7.55 8.18
N THR A 191 15.04 8.44 9.02
CA THR A 191 16.32 9.09 8.76
C THR A 191 17.40 8.02 8.61
N GLY A 192 18.07 8.00 7.46
CA GLY A 192 19.15 7.05 7.19
C GLY A 192 20.46 7.56 7.78
N VAL A 193 21.22 6.70 8.43
CA VAL A 193 22.67 6.94 8.62
C VAL A 193 23.33 6.57 7.29
N ARG A 194 24.15 7.47 6.76
CA ARG A 194 24.86 7.29 5.48
C ARG A 194 25.73 6.04 5.47
#